data_AF-A0AA40D5U7-F1
#
_entry.id   AF-A0AA40D5U7-F1
#
_cell.length_a   1.000
_cell.length_b   1.000
_cell.length_c   1.000
_cell.angle_alpha   90.00
_cell.angle_beta   90.00
_cell.angle_gamma   90.00
#
_symmetry.space_group_name_H-M   'P 1'
#
loop_
_entity.id
_entity.type
_entity.pdbx_description
1 polymer ?
#
loop_
_entity_poly.entity_id
_entity_poly.type
_entity_poly.pdbx_seq_one_letter_code
_entity_poly.pdbx_strand_id
1 'polypeptide(L)'
;MAPAIRIIAALGEGRFGVVFEAQIAGAEYAIKMFKHNEQEALENECRAYHAISMVPSLRSRICRLEGLVDDLPNHHNYQLLPALQLQRLYGDNLAMVITKLSKPKRDELRDHLHHTLDILHNNAELAHGDIRPNNVILEGNFPVLIDFSNAVFKSELNDKLWYSETCNDRDSLNEMFDRVDSSEVRFFPAASKPGH
;
A
#
# COMPACT_ATOMS: atom_id res chain seq x y z
N MET A 1 -4.94 21.78 -24.64
CA MET A 1 -4.57 22.35 -23.33
C MET A 1 -4.42 21.18 -22.37
N ALA A 2 -3.31 21.09 -21.64
CA ALA A 2 -3.20 20.11 -20.55
C ALA A 2 -4.34 20.37 -19.53
N PRO A 3 -4.95 19.32 -18.95
CA PRO A 3 -5.99 19.52 -17.95
C PRO A 3 -5.41 20.33 -16.77
N ALA A 4 -6.16 21.30 -16.27
CA ALA A 4 -5.73 22.07 -15.11
C ALA A 4 -5.61 21.13 -13.90
N ILE A 5 -4.40 21.05 -13.34
CA ILE A 5 -4.09 20.26 -12.15
C ILE A 5 -4.10 21.20 -10.95
N ARG A 6 -4.88 20.86 -9.93
CA ARG A 6 -4.93 21.60 -8.68
C ARG A 6 -4.52 20.69 -7.53
N ILE A 7 -3.37 20.96 -6.94
CA ILE A 7 -2.97 20.35 -5.67
C ILE A 7 -3.83 20.93 -4.53
N ILE A 8 -4.38 20.06 -3.69
CA ILE A 8 -5.32 20.41 -2.62
C ILE A 8 -4.61 20.38 -1.26
N ALA A 9 -4.06 19.22 -0.89
CA ALA A 9 -3.42 19.01 0.41
C ALA A 9 -2.37 17.88 0.34
N ALA A 10 -1.41 17.86 1.26
CA ALA A 10 -0.54 16.70 1.43
C ALA A 10 -1.29 15.57 2.15
N LEU A 11 -1.25 14.37 1.57
CA LEU A 11 -1.82 13.15 2.16
C LEU A 11 -0.81 12.38 2.99
N GLY A 12 0.47 12.44 2.61
CA GLY A 12 1.54 11.77 3.35
C GLY A 12 2.91 11.94 2.68
N GLU A 13 3.95 11.69 3.45
CA GLU A 13 5.33 11.66 2.97
C GLU A 13 5.94 10.29 3.28
N GLY A 14 6.55 9.69 2.27
CA GLY A 14 7.23 8.41 2.35
C GLY A 14 8.73 8.54 2.05
N ARG A 15 9.40 7.40 1.97
CA ARG A 15 10.83 7.33 1.66
C ARG A 15 11.17 8.00 0.33
N PHE A 16 10.39 7.68 -0.70
CA PHE A 16 10.68 8.04 -2.09
C PHE A 16 10.07 9.37 -2.53
N GLY A 17 9.14 9.93 -1.76
CA GLY A 17 8.33 11.03 -2.25
C GLY A 17 7.23 11.49 -1.32
N VAL A 18 6.42 12.42 -1.83
CA VAL A 18 5.24 12.97 -1.15
C VAL A 18 4.02 12.68 -1.98
N VAL A 19 2.92 12.33 -1.30
CA VAL A 19 1.62 12.10 -1.90
C VAL A 19 0.72 13.29 -1.60
N PHE A 20 0.10 13.84 -2.63
CA PHE A 20 -0.84 14.94 -2.54
C PHE A 20 -2.23 14.52 -2.97
N GLU A 21 -3.25 15.09 -2.36
CA GLU A 21 -4.58 15.14 -2.92
C GLU A 21 -4.60 16.17 -4.04
N ALA A 22 -5.17 15.82 -5.18
CA ALA A 22 -5.28 16.73 -6.31
C ALA A 22 -6.58 16.56 -7.07
N GLN A 23 -6.96 17.60 -7.79
CA GLN A 23 -8.04 17.56 -8.76
C GLN A 23 -7.50 17.73 -10.18
N ILE A 24 -7.87 16.82 -11.08
CA ILE A 24 -7.52 16.86 -12.51
C ILE A 24 -8.83 16.78 -13.30
N ALA A 25 -9.10 17.82 -14.11
CA ALA A 25 -10.34 17.92 -14.89
C ALA A 25 -11.64 17.69 -14.08
N GLY A 26 -11.65 18.10 -12.80
CA GLY A 26 -12.79 17.96 -11.90
C GLY A 26 -12.84 16.65 -11.11
N ALA A 27 -12.05 15.64 -11.46
CA ALA A 27 -11.96 14.38 -10.73
C ALA A 27 -10.82 14.40 -9.68
N GLU A 28 -11.02 13.71 -8.57
CA GLU A 28 -10.09 13.67 -7.44
C GLU A 28 -9.13 12.47 -7.56
N TYR A 29 -7.86 12.73 -7.33
CA TYR A 29 -6.77 11.77 -7.42
C TYR A 29 -5.78 11.94 -6.26
N ALA A 30 -5.00 10.90 -6.02
CA ALA A 30 -3.76 11.01 -5.25
C ALA A 30 -2.59 11.13 -6.22
N ILE A 31 -1.71 12.11 -6.02
CA ILE A 31 -0.54 12.38 -6.85
C ILE A 31 0.70 12.08 -6.05
N LYS A 32 1.43 11.00 -6.41
CA LYS A 32 2.71 10.67 -5.78
C LYS A 32 3.84 11.30 -6.56
N MET A 33 4.50 12.28 -5.97
CA MET A 33 5.66 12.96 -6.53
C MET A 33 6.94 12.34 -5.94
N PHE A 34 7.87 11.93 -6.80
CA PHE A 34 9.13 11.29 -6.41
C PHE A 34 10.23 12.34 -6.24
N LYS A 35 11.14 12.12 -5.28
CA LYS A 35 12.35 12.95 -5.15
C LYS A 35 13.19 12.77 -6.41
N HIS A 36 13.88 13.82 -6.84
CA HIS A 36 14.64 13.84 -8.11
C HIS A 36 15.65 12.69 -8.30
N ASN A 37 16.14 12.09 -7.22
CA ASN A 37 17.12 11.00 -7.25
C ASN A 37 16.47 9.59 -7.21
N GLU A 38 15.14 9.48 -7.25
CA GLU A 38 14.38 8.24 -7.07
C GLU A 38 13.76 7.73 -8.39
N GLN A 39 14.47 7.90 -9.51
CA GLN A 39 14.05 7.41 -10.83
C GLN A 39 13.80 5.90 -10.82
N GLU A 40 14.68 5.12 -10.17
CA GLU A 40 14.55 3.67 -10.07
C GLU A 40 13.27 3.25 -9.32
N ALA A 41 12.93 3.96 -8.23
CA ALA A 41 11.70 3.69 -7.47
C ALA A 41 10.44 3.99 -8.31
N LEU A 42 10.46 5.07 -9.11
CA LEU A 42 9.37 5.40 -10.03
C LEU A 42 9.21 4.32 -11.11
N GLU A 43 10.31 3.92 -11.75
CA GLU A 43 10.30 2.89 -12.80
C GLU A 43 9.80 1.56 -12.24
N ASN A 44 10.27 1.18 -11.05
CA ASN A 44 9.86 -0.04 -10.38
C ASN A 44 8.36 -0.02 -10.06
N GLU A 45 7.85 1.06 -9.47
CA GLU A 45 6.43 1.18 -9.14
C GLU A 45 5.53 1.23 -10.39
N CYS A 46 5.98 1.88 -11.46
CA CYS A 46 5.30 1.84 -12.77
C CYS A 46 5.21 0.41 -13.31
N ARG A 47 6.32 -0.33 -13.30
CA ARG A 47 6.36 -1.74 -13.74
C ARG A 47 5.43 -2.59 -12.88
N ALA A 48 5.43 -2.39 -11.57
CA ALA A 48 4.58 -3.13 -10.64
C ALA A 48 3.09 -2.91 -10.95
N TYR A 49 2.66 -1.65 -11.07
CA TYR A 49 1.27 -1.34 -11.42
C TYR A 49 0.88 -1.87 -12.80
N HIS A 50 1.81 -1.88 -13.77
CA HIS A 50 1.55 -2.49 -15.07
C HIS A 50 1.26 -4.00 -14.93
N ALA A 51 2.11 -4.75 -14.23
CA ALA A 51 1.88 -6.18 -13.98
C ALA A 51 0.57 -6.44 -13.22
N ILE A 52 0.28 -5.65 -12.19
CA ILE A 52 -0.94 -5.74 -11.40
C ILE A 52 -2.19 -5.48 -12.26
N SER A 53 -2.13 -4.51 -13.18
CA SER A 53 -3.27 -4.17 -14.06
C SER A 53 -3.70 -5.32 -14.98
N MET A 54 -2.78 -6.24 -15.28
CA MET A 54 -3.02 -7.43 -16.10
C MET A 54 -3.74 -8.56 -15.34
N VAL A 55 -3.91 -8.44 -14.02
CA VAL A 55 -4.53 -9.45 -13.16
C VAL A 55 -5.90 -8.95 -12.64
N PRO A 56 -7.03 -9.33 -13.26
CA PRO A 56 -8.34 -8.77 -12.93
C PRO A 56 -8.78 -8.94 -11.47
N SER A 57 -8.34 -10.01 -10.81
CA SER A 57 -8.66 -10.30 -9.41
C SER A 57 -8.03 -9.33 -8.40
N LEU A 58 -7.09 -8.46 -8.83
CA LEU A 58 -6.45 -7.44 -7.99
C LEU A 58 -7.13 -6.06 -8.03
N ARG A 59 -8.07 -5.81 -8.97
CA ARG A 59 -8.62 -4.46 -9.26
C ARG A 59 -9.26 -3.71 -8.09
N SER A 60 -9.69 -4.42 -7.05
CA SER A 60 -10.30 -3.85 -5.84
C SER A 60 -9.49 -4.10 -4.57
N ARG A 61 -8.29 -4.67 -4.69
CA ARG A 61 -7.40 -5.06 -3.60
C ARG A 61 -6.16 -4.19 -3.51
N ILE A 62 -5.86 -3.49 -4.61
CA ILE A 62 -4.69 -2.65 -4.79
C ILE A 62 -5.15 -1.31 -5.37
N CYS A 63 -4.54 -0.22 -4.89
CA CYS A 63 -4.77 1.10 -5.44
C CYS A 63 -4.44 1.12 -6.93
N ARG A 64 -5.26 1.80 -7.75
CA ARG A 64 -5.02 1.83 -9.19
C ARG A 64 -4.10 2.99 -9.56
N LEU A 65 -3.15 2.69 -10.45
CA LEU A 65 -2.49 3.70 -11.26
C LEU A 65 -3.41 4.08 -12.43
N GLU A 66 -3.85 5.33 -12.42
CA GLU A 66 -4.73 5.91 -13.45
C GLU A 66 -3.90 6.58 -14.56
N GLY A 67 -2.64 6.94 -14.29
CA GLY A 67 -1.73 7.50 -15.30
C GLY A 67 -0.46 8.11 -14.72
N LEU A 68 0.29 8.80 -15.58
CA LEU A 68 1.45 9.61 -15.21
C LEU A 68 1.15 11.09 -15.44
N VAL A 69 1.78 11.94 -14.64
CA VAL A 69 1.66 13.40 -14.73
C VAL A 69 3.04 14.03 -14.82
N ASP A 70 3.33 14.65 -15.96
CA ASP A 70 4.63 15.24 -16.26
C ASP A 70 4.73 16.74 -15.93
N ASP A 71 3.59 17.45 -15.83
CA ASP A 71 3.55 18.91 -15.70
C ASP A 71 2.79 19.33 -14.43
N LEU A 72 3.51 19.30 -13.29
CA LEU A 72 2.98 19.69 -11.98
C LEU A 72 3.44 21.10 -11.58
N PRO A 73 2.53 21.92 -11.02
CA PRO A 73 2.87 23.29 -10.63
C PRO A 73 3.91 23.35 -9.50
N ASN A 74 5.03 24.05 -9.76
CA ASN A 74 6.05 24.57 -8.84
C ASN A 74 6.33 23.80 -7.54
N HIS A 75 6.83 22.56 -7.66
CA HIS A 75 7.49 21.84 -6.56
C HIS A 75 8.95 21.52 -6.93
N HIS A 76 9.84 22.50 -6.73
CA HIS A 76 11.24 22.49 -7.21
C HIS A 76 12.06 21.24 -6.83
N ASN A 77 11.76 20.56 -5.71
CA ASN A 77 12.50 19.36 -5.28
C ASN A 77 12.03 18.06 -5.96
N TYR A 78 10.90 18.09 -6.67
CA TYR A 78 10.21 16.91 -7.21
C TYR A 78 9.94 16.99 -8.72
N GLN A 79 10.24 18.11 -9.38
CA GLN A 79 9.87 18.39 -10.78
C GLN A 79 10.68 17.65 -11.85
N LEU A 80 11.70 16.88 -11.48
CA LEU A 80 12.55 16.18 -12.45
C LEU A 80 11.99 14.82 -12.89
N LEU A 81 10.96 14.33 -12.20
CA LEU A 81 10.36 13.03 -12.42
C LEU A 81 8.85 13.15 -12.67
N PRO A 82 8.28 12.33 -13.57
CA PRO A 82 6.83 12.15 -13.64
C PRO A 82 6.25 11.75 -12.28
N ALA A 83 5.08 12.27 -11.94
CA ALA A 83 4.32 11.83 -10.79
C ALA A 83 3.33 10.72 -11.17
N LEU A 84 3.03 9.84 -10.23
CA LEU A 84 1.97 8.85 -10.41
C LEU A 84 0.62 9.48 -10.11
N GLN A 85 -0.32 9.35 -11.04
CA GLN A 85 -1.74 9.61 -10.81
C GLN A 85 -2.41 8.34 -10.30
N LEU A 86 -2.67 8.30 -9.01
CA LEU A 86 -3.29 7.18 -8.32
C LEU A 86 -4.77 7.46 -8.05
N GLN A 87 -5.57 6.40 -7.97
CA GLN A 87 -6.94 6.50 -7.47
C GLN A 87 -6.94 7.17 -6.09
N ARG A 88 -7.88 8.09 -5.87
CA ARG A 88 -8.16 8.60 -4.52
C ARG A 88 -8.88 7.53 -3.69
N LEU A 89 -8.26 7.16 -2.57
CA LEU A 89 -8.84 6.29 -1.53
C LEU A 89 -9.21 7.15 -0.33
N TYR A 90 -10.47 7.14 0.11
CA TYR A 90 -10.98 7.97 1.23
C TYR A 90 -10.93 7.26 2.58
N GLY A 91 -10.56 5.99 2.59
CA GLY A 91 -10.42 5.16 3.77
C GLY A 91 -9.38 5.63 4.78
N ASP A 92 -9.48 5.10 5.99
CA ASP A 92 -8.47 5.32 7.03
C ASP A 92 -7.21 4.50 6.76
N ASN A 93 -6.04 5.07 7.09
CA ASN A 93 -4.80 4.32 7.11
C ASN A 93 -4.85 3.27 8.23
N LEU A 94 -4.56 2.01 7.91
CA LEU A 94 -4.67 0.91 8.87
C LEU A 94 -3.82 1.16 10.13
N ALA A 95 -2.65 1.79 9.99
CA ALA A 95 -1.80 2.14 11.14
C ALA A 95 -2.53 2.99 12.20
N MET A 96 -3.50 3.81 11.79
CA MET A 96 -4.23 4.72 12.68
C MET A 96 -5.42 4.05 13.39
N VAL A 97 -5.94 2.98 12.81
CA VAL A 97 -7.21 2.37 13.25
C VAL A 97 -7.08 0.93 13.71
N ILE A 98 -5.98 0.23 13.40
CA ILE A 98 -5.80 -1.20 13.70
C ILE A 98 -6.03 -1.54 15.18
N THR A 99 -5.62 -0.67 16.11
CA THR A 99 -5.80 -0.85 17.57
C THR A 99 -7.24 -0.62 18.04
N LYS A 100 -8.09 -0.02 17.21
CA LYS A 100 -9.51 0.25 17.50
C LYS A 100 -10.43 -0.82 16.90
N LEU A 101 -9.92 -1.62 15.95
CA LEU A 101 -10.67 -2.70 15.34
C LEU A 101 -10.86 -3.84 16.33
N SER A 102 -11.99 -4.53 16.27
CA SER A 102 -12.17 -5.76 17.05
C SER A 102 -11.31 -6.91 16.48
N LYS A 103 -10.94 -7.88 17.32
CA LYS A 103 -10.21 -9.07 16.87
C LYS A 103 -10.86 -9.78 15.66
N PRO A 104 -12.19 -10.05 15.65
CA PRO A 104 -12.81 -10.65 14.47
C PRO A 104 -12.64 -9.83 13.19
N LYS A 105 -12.69 -8.49 13.28
CA LYS A 105 -12.45 -7.64 12.11
C LYS A 105 -10.99 -7.67 11.69
N ARG A 106 -10.04 -7.71 12.63
CA ARG A 106 -8.61 -7.86 12.32
C ARG A 106 -8.34 -9.19 11.62
N ASP A 107 -8.95 -10.28 12.08
CA ASP A 107 -8.83 -11.60 11.44
C ASP A 107 -9.41 -11.59 10.01
N GLU A 108 -10.58 -10.98 9.79
CA GLU A 108 -11.17 -10.80 8.44
C GLU A 108 -10.24 -10.01 7.50
N LEU A 109 -9.66 -8.90 7.97
CA LEU A 109 -8.73 -8.10 7.18
C LEU A 109 -7.44 -8.86 6.89
N ARG A 110 -6.94 -9.62 7.87
CA ARG A 110 -5.76 -10.47 7.74
C ARG A 110 -5.95 -11.52 6.64
N ASP A 111 -7.08 -12.23 6.66
CA ASP A 111 -7.42 -13.23 5.65
C ASP A 111 -7.54 -12.61 4.25
N HIS A 112 -8.20 -11.44 4.16
CA HIS A 112 -8.32 -10.71 2.90
C HIS A 112 -6.97 -10.30 2.32
N LEU A 113 -6.05 -9.84 3.16
CA LEU A 113 -4.71 -9.42 2.75
C LEU A 113 -3.85 -10.62 2.38
N HIS A 114 -3.91 -11.74 3.10
CA HIS A 114 -3.22 -12.98 2.71
C HIS A 114 -3.65 -13.43 1.32
N HIS A 115 -4.96 -13.45 1.07
CA HIS A 115 -5.46 -13.81 -0.25
C HIS A 115 -5.03 -12.82 -1.34
N THR A 116 -4.89 -11.54 -1.00
CA THR A 116 -4.36 -10.52 -1.91
C THR A 116 -2.89 -10.79 -2.25
N LEU A 117 -2.06 -11.12 -1.25
CA LEU A 117 -0.66 -11.48 -1.45
C LEU A 117 -0.54 -12.76 -2.29
N ASP A 118 -1.36 -13.76 -2.06
CA ASP A 118 -1.34 -14.99 -2.86
C ASP A 118 -1.63 -14.72 -4.34
N ILE A 119 -2.59 -13.84 -4.64
CA ILE A 119 -2.83 -13.44 -6.03
C ILE A 119 -1.64 -12.65 -6.59
N LEU A 120 -1.09 -11.71 -5.81
CA LEU A 120 0.06 -10.91 -6.22
C LEU A 120 1.27 -11.79 -6.56
N HIS A 121 1.61 -12.72 -5.67
CA HIS A 121 2.74 -13.64 -5.82
C HIS A 121 2.54 -14.61 -6.98
N ASN A 122 1.34 -15.21 -7.12
CA ASN A 122 1.12 -16.30 -8.06
C ASN A 122 0.69 -15.82 -9.46
N ASN A 123 -0.02 -14.71 -9.56
CA ASN A 123 -0.61 -14.24 -10.83
C ASN A 123 0.08 -13.01 -11.39
N ALA A 124 0.58 -12.10 -10.54
CA ALA A 124 1.37 -10.96 -10.99
C ALA A 124 2.89 -11.21 -10.91
N GLU A 125 3.31 -12.34 -10.31
CA GLU A 125 4.72 -12.71 -10.11
C GLU A 125 5.54 -11.60 -9.42
N LEU A 126 4.90 -10.92 -8.47
CA LEU A 126 5.43 -9.74 -7.79
C LEU A 126 5.35 -9.92 -6.28
N ALA A 127 6.43 -9.66 -5.55
CA ALA A 127 6.42 -9.48 -4.10
C ALA A 127 6.34 -7.98 -3.79
N HIS A 128 5.61 -7.59 -2.74
CA HIS A 128 5.40 -6.17 -2.42
C HIS A 128 6.64 -5.54 -1.79
N GLY A 129 7.32 -6.25 -0.88
CA GLY A 129 8.60 -5.82 -0.30
C GLY A 129 8.53 -4.73 0.78
N ASP A 130 7.32 -4.25 1.13
CA ASP A 130 7.12 -3.27 2.21
C ASP A 130 5.72 -3.42 2.83
N ILE A 131 5.37 -4.64 3.25
CA ILE A 131 4.08 -4.90 3.91
C ILE A 131 4.11 -4.35 5.34
N ARG A 132 3.29 -3.33 5.57
CA ARG A 132 3.15 -2.66 6.88
C ARG A 132 1.81 -1.93 6.97
N PRO A 133 1.30 -1.62 8.17
CA PRO A 133 0.02 -0.93 8.34
C PRO A 133 -0.08 0.42 7.60
N ASN A 134 1.05 1.12 7.42
CA ASN A 134 1.07 2.39 6.69
C ASN A 134 0.74 2.23 5.19
N ASN A 135 0.97 1.04 4.63
CA ASN A 135 0.76 0.73 3.22
C ASN A 135 -0.58 0.01 2.98
N VAL A 136 -1.51 0.12 3.93
CA VAL A 136 -2.88 -0.40 3.81
C VAL A 136 -3.87 0.72 4.11
N ILE A 137 -4.78 0.98 3.17
CA ILE A 137 -5.92 1.88 3.35
C ILE A 137 -7.19 1.04 3.47
N LEU A 138 -8.04 1.34 4.47
CA LEU A 138 -9.34 0.70 4.63
C LEU A 138 -10.40 1.46 3.85
N GLU A 139 -10.53 1.15 2.56
CA GLU A 139 -11.54 1.77 1.69
C GLU A 139 -12.92 1.16 2.00
N GLY A 140 -13.70 1.88 2.79
CA GLY A 140 -14.91 1.34 3.40
C GLY A 140 -14.56 0.23 4.40
N ASN A 141 -14.87 -1.02 4.05
CA ASN A 141 -14.61 -2.19 4.90
C ASN A 141 -13.54 -3.14 4.34
N PHE A 142 -12.91 -2.78 3.22
CA PHE A 142 -11.95 -3.62 2.50
C PHE A 142 -10.54 -3.05 2.58
N PRO A 143 -9.52 -3.88 2.84
CA PRO A 143 -8.14 -3.43 2.84
C PRO A 143 -7.60 -3.30 1.41
N VAL A 144 -7.00 -2.17 1.10
CA VAL A 144 -6.38 -1.85 -0.19
C VAL A 144 -4.89 -1.61 0.03
N LEU A 145 -4.04 -2.39 -0.65
CA LEU A 145 -2.59 -2.18 -0.64
C LEU A 145 -2.20 -0.98 -1.51
N ILE A 146 -1.22 -0.22 -1.02
CA ILE A 146 -0.63 0.94 -1.68
C ILE A 146 0.90 0.85 -1.63
N ASP A 147 1.57 1.68 -2.44
CA ASP A 147 3.02 1.87 -2.45
C ASP A 147 3.85 0.64 -2.86
N PHE A 148 4.04 0.49 -4.18
CA PHE A 148 4.81 -0.61 -4.77
C PHE A 148 6.24 -0.18 -5.13
N SER A 149 6.77 0.90 -4.54
CA SER A 149 8.14 1.35 -4.82
C SER A 149 9.22 0.32 -4.48
N ASN A 150 8.99 -0.56 -3.50
CA ASN A 150 9.93 -1.64 -3.10
C ASN A 150 9.57 -3.00 -3.71
N ALA A 151 8.67 -3.06 -4.68
CA ALA A 151 8.23 -4.34 -5.23
C ALA A 151 9.37 -5.08 -5.95
N VAL A 152 9.35 -6.41 -5.90
CA VAL A 152 10.39 -7.25 -6.52
C VAL A 152 9.73 -8.26 -7.46
N PHE A 153 10.26 -8.39 -8.67
CA PHE A 153 9.73 -9.34 -9.65
C PHE A 153 10.38 -10.71 -9.49
N LYS A 154 9.58 -11.76 -9.60
CA LYS A 154 10.08 -13.14 -9.63
C LYS A 154 11.13 -13.36 -10.70
N SER A 155 11.00 -12.71 -11.86
CA SER A 155 11.95 -12.80 -12.98
C SER A 155 13.35 -12.26 -12.66
N GLU A 156 13.50 -11.47 -11.60
CA GLU A 156 14.76 -10.86 -11.18
C GLU A 156 15.49 -11.72 -10.14
N LEU A 157 14.83 -12.78 -9.65
CA LEU A 157 15.31 -13.62 -8.55
C LEU A 157 15.42 -15.08 -8.97
N ASN A 158 16.25 -15.83 -8.24
CA ASN A 158 16.18 -17.30 -8.25
C ASN A 158 15.08 -17.78 -7.29
N ASP A 159 14.66 -19.04 -7.43
CA ASP A 159 13.55 -19.63 -6.65
C ASP A 159 13.72 -19.48 -5.13
N LYS A 160 14.95 -19.56 -4.63
CA LYS A 160 15.23 -19.43 -3.19
C LYS A 160 15.00 -18.00 -2.71
N LEU A 161 15.50 -17.01 -3.47
CA LEU A 161 15.30 -15.60 -3.14
C LEU A 161 13.83 -15.21 -3.31
N TRP A 162 13.19 -15.66 -4.39
CA TRP A 162 11.75 -15.45 -4.59
C TRP A 162 10.93 -16.01 -3.44
N TYR A 163 11.19 -17.26 -3.03
CA TYR A 163 10.54 -17.85 -1.87
C TYR A 163 10.74 -16.99 -0.62
N SER A 164 11.97 -16.53 -0.37
CA SER A 164 12.27 -15.63 0.75
C SER A 164 11.46 -14.33 0.72
N GLU A 165 11.35 -13.66 -0.43
CA GLU A 165 10.58 -12.42 -0.54
C GLU A 165 9.08 -12.65 -0.30
N THR A 166 8.51 -13.73 -0.84
CA THR A 166 7.10 -14.05 -0.58
C THR A 166 6.83 -14.46 0.86
N CYS A 167 7.81 -15.05 1.56
CA CYS A 167 7.74 -15.31 2.99
C CYS A 167 7.82 -14.01 3.79
N ASN A 168 8.75 -13.10 3.44
CA ASN A 168 8.89 -11.81 4.10
C ASN A 168 7.59 -10.99 4.06
N ASP A 169 6.90 -10.96 2.92
CA ASP A 169 5.59 -10.30 2.80
C ASP A 169 4.55 -10.89 3.78
N ARG A 170 4.46 -12.23 3.83
CA ARG A 170 3.50 -12.94 4.70
C ARG A 170 3.82 -12.79 6.19
N ASP A 171 5.10 -12.88 6.55
CA ASP A 171 5.55 -12.73 7.92
C ASP A 171 5.31 -11.31 8.42
N SER A 172 5.61 -10.31 7.58
CA SER A 172 5.33 -8.90 7.89
C SER A 172 3.83 -8.65 8.05
N LEU A 173 3.00 -9.29 7.21
CA LEU A 173 1.54 -9.23 7.33
C LEU A 173 1.04 -9.81 8.65
N ASN A 174 1.56 -10.97 9.07
CA ASN A 174 1.17 -11.58 10.33
C ASN A 174 1.63 -10.73 11.52
N GLU A 175 2.88 -10.28 11.49
CA GLU A 175 3.48 -9.51 12.57
C GLU A 175 2.70 -8.23 12.88
N MET A 176 2.21 -7.53 11.86
CA MET A 176 1.49 -6.28 12.08
C MET A 176 0.16 -6.46 12.83
N PHE A 177 -0.53 -7.59 12.67
CA PHE A 177 -1.73 -7.89 13.46
C PHE A 177 -1.39 -8.52 14.81
N ASP A 178 -0.40 -9.42 14.87
CA ASP A 178 -0.03 -10.13 16.10
C ASP A 178 0.50 -9.19 17.18
N ARG A 179 1.20 -8.11 16.80
CA ARG A 179 1.63 -7.04 17.71
C ARG A 179 0.46 -6.40 18.43
N VAL A 180 -0.66 -6.17 17.73
CA VAL A 180 -1.87 -5.55 18.30
C VAL A 180 -2.61 -6.57 19.17
N ASP A 181 -2.82 -7.78 18.68
CA ASP A 181 -3.49 -8.86 19.43
C ASP A 181 -2.78 -9.17 20.76
N SER A 182 -1.46 -9.24 20.74
CA SER A 182 -0.65 -9.51 21.93
C SER A 182 -0.71 -8.37 22.95
N SER A 183 -0.89 -7.13 22.50
CA SER A 183 -1.03 -5.97 23.38
C SER A 183 -2.37 -5.98 24.12
N GLU A 184 -3.46 -6.40 23.47
CA GLU A 184 -4.79 -6.49 24.08
C GLU A 184 -4.86 -7.59 25.15
N VAL A 185 -4.23 -8.74 24.91
CA VAL A 185 -4.20 -9.86 25.88
C VAL A 185 -3.52 -9.46 27.20
N ARG A 186 -2.57 -8.52 27.17
CA ARG A 186 -1.89 -8.03 28.39
C ARG A 186 -2.77 -7.13 29.26
N PHE A 187 -3.82 -6.51 28.71
CA PHE A 187 -4.74 -5.64 29.46
C PHE A 187 -5.95 -6.37 30.05
N PHE A 188 -6.21 -7.60 29.63
CA PHE A 188 -7.22 -8.47 30.23
C PHE A 188 -6.55 -9.61 31.01
N PRO A 189 -6.11 -9.42 32.27
CA PRO A 189 -5.64 -10.53 33.07
C PRO A 189 -6.78 -11.53 33.25
N ALA A 190 -6.48 -12.82 33.04
CA ALA A 190 -7.40 -13.91 33.24
C ALA A 190 -8.10 -13.79 34.60
N ALA A 191 -9.45 -13.81 34.56
CA ALA A 191 -10.26 -13.83 35.77
C ALA A 191 -9.77 -14.96 36.69
N SER A 192 -9.34 -14.57 37.89
CA SER A 192 -8.88 -15.47 38.93
C SER A 192 -9.98 -16.50 39.20
N LYS A 193 -9.67 -17.79 39.07
CA LYS A 193 -10.58 -18.86 39.49
C LYS A 193 -10.92 -18.66 40.97
N PRO A 194 -12.19 -18.79 41.40
CA PRO A 194 -12.52 -18.80 42.81
C PRO A 194 -11.91 -20.06 43.44
N GLY A 195 -11.11 -19.85 44.48
CA GLY A 195 -10.50 -20.94 45.25
C GLY A 195 -11.57 -21.73 46.00
N HIS A 196 -11.43 -23.06 45.96
CA HIS A 196 -11.99 -23.99 46.93
C HIS A 196 -10.85 -24.53 47.79
#